data_AF-A0A6V8CLZ3-F1
#
_entry.id   AF-A0A6V8CLZ3-F1
#
_cell.length_a   1.000
_cell.length_b   1.000
_cell.length_c   1.000
_cell.angle_alpha   90.00
_cell.angle_beta   90.00
_cell.angle_gamma   90.00
#
_symmetry.space_group_name_H-M   'P 1'
#
loop_
_entity.id
_entity.type
_entity.pdbx_description
1 polymer ?
#
loop_
_entity_poly.entity_id
_entity_poly.type
_entity_poly.pdbx_seq_one_letter_code
_entity_poly.pdbx_strand_id
1 'polypeptide(L)'
;TDWNGDGVFGSSSDQYIELWNSGDVPISLANWTLDDQVGFGSQACIFGSDAVLDADERGVIYQADSGIMLSYYYGDEINLFNANGQLINNLSFGANISEFDL
;
A
#
# COMPACT_ATOMS: atom_id res chain seq x y z
N THR A 1 3.52 -16.52 -9.53
CA THR A 1 4.90 -16.39 -9.08
C THR A 1 4.85 -15.88 -7.67
N ASP A 2 5.67 -16.40 -6.78
CA ASP A 2 5.80 -15.97 -5.38
C ASP A 2 6.77 -14.78 -5.35
N TRP A 3 6.23 -13.59 -5.08
CA TRP A 3 6.98 -12.34 -5.18
C TRP A 3 7.64 -11.94 -3.86
N ASN A 4 7.12 -12.42 -2.72
CA ASN A 4 7.66 -12.11 -1.39
C ASN A 4 8.48 -13.27 -0.77
N GLY A 5 8.47 -14.45 -1.39
CA GLY A 5 9.25 -15.63 -1.00
C GLY A 5 8.67 -16.43 0.16
N ASP A 6 7.39 -16.25 0.49
CA ASP A 6 6.74 -16.91 1.65
C ASP A 6 6.11 -18.28 1.31
N GLY A 7 6.12 -18.69 0.03
CA GLY A 7 5.53 -19.94 -0.45
C GLY A 7 4.00 -19.91 -0.58
N VAL A 8 3.35 -18.78 -0.36
CA VAL A 8 1.92 -18.52 -0.57
C VAL A 8 1.77 -17.64 -1.82
N PHE A 9 0.87 -18.04 -2.72
CA PHE A 9 0.72 -17.39 -4.02
C PHE A 9 -0.60 -16.63 -4.14
N GLY A 10 -0.59 -15.59 -4.97
CA GLY A 10 -1.80 -14.89 -5.41
C GLY A 10 -2.04 -13.60 -4.63
N SER A 11 -3.16 -12.93 -4.93
CA SER A 11 -3.38 -11.57 -4.43
C SER A 11 -3.28 -11.48 -2.91
N SER A 12 -3.87 -12.44 -2.18
CA SER A 12 -3.84 -12.47 -0.70
C SER A 12 -2.46 -12.51 -0.06
N SER A 13 -1.39 -12.73 -0.84
CA SER A 13 0.00 -12.65 -0.39
C SER A 13 0.79 -11.63 -1.20
N ASP A 14 0.88 -11.87 -2.52
CA ASP A 14 1.81 -11.22 -3.44
C ASP A 14 1.35 -9.84 -3.96
N GLN A 15 0.09 -9.45 -3.72
CA GLN A 15 -0.35 -8.11 -4.07
C GLN A 15 0.41 -7.10 -3.21
N TYR A 16 0.83 -5.98 -3.81
CA TYR A 16 1.69 -5.04 -3.12
C TYR A 16 1.39 -3.58 -3.45
N ILE A 17 1.84 -2.72 -2.56
CA ILE A 17 1.93 -1.28 -2.73
C ILE A 17 3.43 -0.91 -2.69
N GLU A 18 3.89 -0.13 -3.66
CA GLU A 18 5.25 0.43 -3.65
C GLU A 18 5.19 1.89 -3.16
N LEU A 19 5.98 2.20 -2.13
CA LEU A 19 6.23 3.57 -1.70
C LEU A 19 7.62 4.00 -2.18
N TRP A 20 7.70 5.19 -2.75
CA TRP A 20 8.95 5.79 -3.21
C TRP A 20 9.22 7.09 -2.47
N ASN A 21 10.35 7.16 -1.78
CA ASN A 21 10.87 8.43 -1.30
C ASN A 21 11.57 9.16 -2.45
N SER A 22 10.84 10.00 -3.18
CA SER A 22 11.41 10.80 -4.29
C SER A 22 12.27 11.99 -3.84
N GLY A 23 12.54 12.12 -2.54
CA GLY A 23 13.39 13.16 -1.95
C GLY A 23 14.87 12.79 -1.99
N ASP A 24 15.70 13.74 -1.55
CA ASP A 24 17.16 13.63 -1.46
C ASP A 24 17.67 13.36 -0.03
N VAL A 25 16.76 13.12 0.91
CA VAL A 25 17.06 12.80 2.32
C VAL A 25 16.19 11.64 2.81
N PRO A 26 16.66 10.85 3.81
CA PRO A 26 15.85 9.81 4.42
C PRO A 26 14.58 10.35 5.09
N ILE A 27 13.48 9.60 4.98
CA ILE A 27 12.20 9.88 5.62
C ILE A 27 11.87 8.74 6.58
N SER A 28 11.64 9.06 7.85
CA SER A 28 11.05 8.11 8.78
C SER A 28 9.55 8.00 8.55
N LEU A 29 9.08 6.76 8.43
CA LEU A 29 7.67 6.40 8.33
C LEU A 29 7.09 5.95 9.69
N ALA A 30 7.80 6.19 10.79
CA ALA A 30 7.36 5.77 12.12
C ALA A 30 5.94 6.26 12.42
N ASN A 31 5.02 5.32 12.69
CA ASN A 31 3.59 5.56 12.93
C ASN A 31 2.84 6.24 11.77
N TRP A 32 3.37 6.21 10.56
CA TRP A 32 2.58 6.54 9.37
C TRP A 32 1.54 5.44 9.14
N THR A 33 0.47 5.79 8.42
CA THR A 33 -0.64 4.88 8.13
C THR A 33 -0.84 4.77 6.62
N LEU A 34 -1.00 3.53 6.15
CA LEU A 34 -1.42 3.19 4.79
C LEU A 34 -2.82 2.58 4.85
N ASP A 35 -3.75 3.05 4.02
CA ASP A 35 -5.16 2.63 4.05
C ASP A 35 -5.73 2.56 2.62
N ASP A 36 -6.41 1.47 2.27
CA ASP A 36 -7.05 1.25 0.96
C ASP A 36 -8.39 1.97 0.80
N GLN A 37 -9.05 2.31 1.90
CA GLN A 37 -10.26 3.11 1.86
C GLN A 37 -10.60 3.65 3.26
N VAL A 38 -10.42 4.95 3.49
CA VAL A 38 -10.53 5.50 4.85
C VAL A 38 -11.91 5.22 5.47
N GLY A 39 -11.90 4.43 6.56
CA GLY A 39 -13.11 4.06 7.30
C GLY A 39 -13.95 2.93 6.68
N PHE A 40 -13.50 2.35 5.57
CA PHE A 40 -14.06 1.19 4.89
C PHE A 40 -12.92 0.24 4.49
N GLY A 41 -13.11 -0.64 3.51
CA GLY A 41 -12.04 -1.51 3.02
C GLY A 41 -11.47 -2.46 4.07
N SER A 42 -10.18 -2.75 3.93
CA SER A 42 -9.41 -3.55 4.88
C SER A 42 -8.95 -2.73 6.10
N GLN A 43 -8.25 -3.37 7.04
CA GLN A 43 -7.69 -2.63 8.17
C GLN A 43 -6.46 -1.84 7.73
N ALA A 44 -6.40 -0.56 8.09
CA ALA A 44 -5.22 0.27 7.85
C ALA A 44 -3.94 -0.34 8.45
N CYS A 45 -2.85 -0.25 7.70
CA CYS A 45 -1.52 -0.70 8.10
C CYS A 45 -0.74 0.46 8.73
N ILE A 46 -0.25 0.26 9.95
CA ILE A 46 0.58 1.24 10.65
C ILE A 46 2.04 0.79 10.59
N PHE A 47 2.92 1.67 10.09
CA PHE A 47 4.34 1.38 10.00
C PHE A 47 5.01 1.33 11.37
N GLY A 48 5.92 0.36 11.54
CA GLY A 48 6.75 0.23 12.73
C GLY A 48 7.63 1.46 12.98
N SER A 49 8.09 1.63 14.23
CA SER A 49 8.89 2.79 14.65
C SER A 49 10.26 2.89 13.99
N ASP A 50 10.73 1.80 13.40
CA ASP A 50 12.01 1.65 12.71
C ASP A 50 11.88 1.74 11.17
N ALA A 51 10.67 1.94 10.64
CA ALA A 51 10.44 2.11 9.22
C ALA A 51 11.06 3.44 8.72
N VAL A 52 12.01 3.33 7.80
CA VAL A 52 12.70 4.44 7.14
C VAL A 52 12.81 4.11 5.65
N LEU A 53 12.61 5.12 4.81
CA LEU A 53 13.02 5.08 3.41
C LEU A 53 14.14 6.09 3.21
N ASP A 54 15.31 5.62 2.80
CA ASP A 54 16.44 6.46 2.40
C ASP A 54 16.09 7.32 1.16
N ALA A 55 16.97 8.27 0.84
CA ALA A 55 16.83 9.09 -0.35
C ALA A 55 16.74 8.21 -1.61
N ASP A 56 15.73 8.46 -2.45
CA ASP A 56 15.41 7.68 -3.66
C ASP A 56 15.06 6.19 -3.42
N GLU A 57 14.91 5.75 -2.17
CA GLU A 57 14.58 4.38 -1.85
C GLU A 57 13.10 4.05 -2.18
N ARG A 58 12.88 2.80 -2.60
CA ARG A 58 11.56 2.21 -2.82
C ARG A 58 11.34 1.06 -1.83
N GLY A 59 10.26 1.14 -1.08
CA GLY A 59 9.78 0.06 -0.22
C GLY A 59 8.57 -0.62 -0.84
N VAL A 60 8.55 -1.95 -0.82
CA VAL A 60 7.42 -2.76 -1.25
C VAL A 60 6.70 -3.28 -0.01
N ILE A 61 5.40 -3.09 0.05
CA ILE A 61 4.53 -3.52 1.15
C ILE A 61 3.56 -4.54 0.57
N TYR A 62 3.75 -5.80 0.92
CA TYR A 62 2.89 -6.89 0.47
C TYR A 62 1.59 -6.95 1.30
N GLN A 63 0.53 -7.51 0.70
CA GLN A 63 -0.70 -7.80 1.42
C GLN A 63 -0.45 -8.75 2.59
N ALA A 64 0.44 -9.73 2.43
CA ALA A 64 0.81 -10.66 3.50
C ALA A 64 1.29 -9.93 4.79
N ASP A 65 1.97 -8.80 4.63
CA ASP A 65 2.52 -8.02 5.74
C ASP A 65 1.56 -6.94 6.26
N SER A 66 0.88 -6.27 5.34
CA SER A 66 0.05 -5.10 5.66
C SER A 66 -1.41 -5.44 5.98
N GLY A 67 -1.90 -6.56 5.46
CA GLY A 67 -3.33 -6.89 5.44
C GLY A 67 -4.15 -6.04 4.47
N ILE A 68 -3.52 -5.11 3.71
CA ILE A 68 -4.22 -4.23 2.78
C ILE A 68 -4.74 -5.03 1.58
N MET A 69 -6.04 -4.93 1.30
CA MET A 69 -6.70 -5.73 0.25
C MET A 69 -7.12 -4.84 -0.92
N LEU A 70 -6.44 -4.91 -2.05
CA LEU A 70 -6.80 -4.12 -3.23
C LEU A 70 -7.66 -4.91 -4.22
N SER A 71 -8.64 -4.23 -4.79
CA SER A 71 -9.70 -4.76 -5.62
C SER A 71 -9.51 -4.33 -7.07
N TYR A 72 -9.03 -5.26 -7.89
CA TYR A 72 -8.93 -5.03 -9.33
C TYR A 72 -10.30 -4.75 -9.98
N TYR A 73 -11.35 -5.48 -9.56
CA TYR A 73 -12.66 -5.43 -10.21
C TYR A 73 -13.51 -4.24 -9.78
N TYR A 74 -13.37 -3.76 -8.54
CA TYR A 74 -14.14 -2.62 -8.04
C TYR A 74 -13.34 -1.32 -8.05
N GLY A 75 -12.01 -1.40 -8.22
CA GLY A 75 -11.11 -0.28 -7.97
C GLY A 75 -10.90 -0.08 -6.47
N ASP A 76 -9.89 0.69 -6.12
CA ASP A 76 -9.63 1.14 -4.74
C ASP A 76 -8.85 2.46 -4.74
N GLU A 77 -8.63 2.98 -3.55
CA GLU A 77 -7.68 4.03 -3.28
C GLU A 77 -6.53 3.52 -2.41
N ILE A 78 -5.48 4.32 -2.31
CA ILE A 78 -4.38 4.14 -1.36
C ILE A 78 -4.14 5.51 -0.77
N ASN A 79 -4.26 5.61 0.55
CA ASN A 79 -4.07 6.83 1.31
C ASN A 79 -2.86 6.66 2.22
N LEU A 80 -1.88 7.56 2.11
CA LEU A 80 -0.71 7.59 2.97
C LEU A 80 -0.81 8.78 3.91
N PHE A 81 -0.92 8.53 5.21
CA PHE A 81 -0.95 9.54 6.26
C PHE A 81 0.35 9.54 7.05
N ASN A 82 0.83 10.71 7.42
CA ASN A 82 1.93 10.80 8.39
C ASN A 82 1.45 10.53 9.82
N ALA A 83 2.39 10.47 10.76
CA ALA A 83 2.12 10.23 12.19
C ALA A 83 1.17 11.25 12.86
N ASN A 84 0.96 12.42 12.25
CA ASN A 84 0.01 13.43 12.74
C ASN A 84 -1.39 13.28 12.11
N GLY A 85 -1.62 12.23 11.31
CA GLY A 85 -2.86 12.02 10.57
C GLY A 85 -3.03 12.95 9.36
N GLN A 86 -1.97 13.61 8.90
CA GLN A 86 -2.03 14.45 7.70
C GLN A 86 -1.86 13.57 6.46
N LEU A 87 -2.76 13.70 5.49
CA LEU A 87 -2.64 13.03 4.20
C LEU A 87 -1.40 13.57 3.46
N ILE A 88 -0.45 12.68 3.19
CA ILE A 88 0.78 12.97 2.45
C ILE A 88 0.59 12.71 0.96
N ASN A 89 -0.01 11.57 0.62
CA ASN A 89 -0.26 11.21 -0.76
C ASN A 89 -1.50 10.32 -0.88
N ASN A 90 -2.10 10.33 -2.07
CA ASN A 90 -3.21 9.45 -2.43
C ASN A 90 -3.05 8.98 -3.88
N LEU A 91 -3.47 7.75 -4.13
CA LEU A 91 -3.63 7.18 -5.47
C LEU A 91 -4.97 6.46 -5.53
N SER A 92 -5.79 6.72 -6.54
CA SER A 92 -7.00 5.94 -6.80
C SER A 92 -6.93 5.30 -8.17
N PHE A 93 -7.50 4.10 -8.29
CA PHE A 93 -7.68 3.42 -9.56
C PHE A 93 -9.10 2.86 -9.65
N GLY A 94 -9.66 2.93 -10.85
CA GLY A 94 -11.05 2.53 -11.09
C GLY A 94 -11.22 1.01 -11.19
N ALA A 95 -12.49 0.60 -11.12
CA ALA A 95 -12.94 -0.74 -11.47
C ALA A 95 -12.41 -1.14 -12.85
N ASN A 96 -11.68 -2.25 -12.91
CA ASN A 96 -11.39 -2.93 -14.16
C ASN A 96 -12.44 -4.03 -14.37
N ILE A 97 -13.59 -3.59 -14.87
CA ILE A 97 -14.58 -4.47 -15.46
C ILE A 97 -14.25 -4.59 -16.95
N SER A 98 -13.99 -5.79 -17.45
CA SER A 98 -13.86 -5.98 -18.90
C SER A 98 -15.19 -5.63 -19.56
N GLU A 99 -15.16 -4.82 -20.63
CA GLU A 99 -16.34 -4.42 -21.45
C GLU A 99 -17.09 -5.61 -22.11
N PHE A 100 -16.69 -6.86 -21.84
CA PHE A 100 -17.33 -8.07 -22.37
C PHE A 100 -18.43 -8.65 -21.47
N ASP A 101 -18.64 -8.09 -20.27
CA ASP A 101 -19.71 -8.51 -19.34
C ASP A 101 -20.88 -7.50 -19.24
N LEU A 102 -21.04 -6.60 -20.23
CA LEU A 102 -22.21 -5.73 -20.39
C LEU A 102 -23.09 -6.16 -21.57
#